data_AF-A0A539EK87-F1
#
_entry.id   AF-A0A539EK87-F1
#
_cell.length_a   1.000
_cell.length_b   1.000
_cell.length_c   1.000
_cell.angle_alpha   90.00
_cell.angle_beta   90.00
_cell.angle_gamma   90.00
#
_symmetry.space_group_name_H-M   'P 1'
#
loop_
_entity.id
_entity.type
_entity.pdbx_description
1 polymer ?
#
loop_
_entity_poly.entity_id
_entity_poly.type
_entity_poly.pdbx_seq_one_letter_code
_entity_poly.pdbx_strand_id
1 'polypeptide(L)'
;MNGAASLVLGPTGLVGRSLSTLLREAGGPLTLLTRRPTGLAGAAVVERLVDFSRLDDVAEHLKADDLYCCLGTTLRKAGSPEAFRAVDLDLPLALCARAAARGVSRLFLVTSSGADAGSRFLYSRVKGELEEAVAKLPFKAVHIARPSLLLGERGESRPAEGLAQAVLPFLSPLIPARYRPIRATTVAKALVALSKTSEAGVHFHESDALASLGA
;
A
#
# COMPACT_ATOMS: atom_id res chain seq x y z
N MET A 1 10.66 8.62 24.19
CA MET A 1 10.79 9.24 22.85
C MET A 1 9.69 8.63 21.99
N ASN A 2 8.70 9.42 21.56
CA ASN A 2 7.60 8.89 20.74
C ASN A 2 8.14 8.50 19.35
N GLY A 3 7.73 7.34 18.83
CA GLY A 3 8.08 6.90 17.48
C GLY A 3 7.55 7.85 16.39
N ALA A 4 8.06 7.72 15.17
CA ALA A 4 7.64 8.51 14.01
C ALA A 4 6.11 8.46 13.81
N ALA A 5 5.50 9.62 13.55
CA ALA A 5 4.09 9.71 13.26
C ALA A 5 3.78 9.05 11.91
N SER A 6 2.83 8.12 11.90
CA SER A 6 2.44 7.34 10.74
C SER A 6 1.03 7.69 10.27
N LEU A 7 0.86 7.80 8.96
CA LEU A 7 -0.44 7.98 8.30
C LEU A 7 -0.69 6.84 7.32
N VAL A 8 -1.80 6.12 7.48
CA VAL A 8 -2.16 4.99 6.61
C VAL A 8 -3.38 5.33 5.77
N LEU A 9 -3.21 5.25 4.44
CA LEU A 9 -4.29 5.26 3.45
C LEU A 9 -4.68 3.82 3.09
N GLY A 10 -5.98 3.53 3.06
CA GLY A 10 -6.48 2.18 2.80
C GLY A 10 -6.31 1.17 3.94
N PRO A 11 -6.54 1.55 5.22
CA PRO A 11 -6.34 0.65 6.37
C PRO A 11 -7.30 -0.53 6.42
N THR A 12 -8.35 -0.56 5.59
CA THR A 12 -9.31 -1.67 5.46
C THR A 12 -8.93 -2.72 4.40
N GLY A 13 -7.88 -2.47 3.60
CA GLY A 13 -7.31 -3.46 2.67
C GLY A 13 -6.47 -4.53 3.39
N LEU A 14 -6.06 -5.63 2.72
CA LEU A 14 -5.31 -6.68 3.45
C LEU A 14 -4.01 -6.14 4.05
N VAL A 15 -3.18 -5.49 3.23
CA VAL A 15 -1.88 -4.97 3.67
C VAL A 15 -2.11 -3.86 4.69
N GLY A 16 -3.02 -2.92 4.39
CA GLY A 16 -3.35 -1.81 5.28
C GLY A 16 -3.84 -2.25 6.66
N ARG A 17 -4.65 -3.32 6.74
CA ARG A 17 -5.14 -3.86 8.02
C ARG A 17 -4.00 -4.41 8.86
N SER A 18 -3.17 -5.29 8.28
CA SER A 18 -2.02 -5.86 8.98
C SER A 18 -1.01 -4.77 9.38
N LEU A 19 -0.76 -3.82 8.48
CA LEU A 19 0.15 -2.69 8.73
C LEU A 19 -0.34 -1.80 9.86
N SER A 20 -1.63 -1.46 9.89
CA SER A 20 -2.21 -0.61 10.94
C SER A 20 -2.07 -1.28 12.31
N THR A 21 -2.30 -2.58 12.41
CA THR A 21 -2.10 -3.35 13.65
C THR A 21 -0.65 -3.31 14.12
N LEU A 22 0.30 -3.55 13.21
CA LEU A 22 1.74 -3.54 13.53
C LEU A 22 2.24 -2.15 13.95
N LEU A 23 1.79 -1.08 13.27
CA LEU A 23 2.15 0.30 13.61
C LEU A 23 1.57 0.72 14.97
N ARG A 24 0.34 0.29 15.29
CA ARG A 24 -0.26 0.49 16.62
C ARG A 24 0.57 -0.21 17.69
N GLU A 25 1.00 -1.44 17.47
CA GLU A 25 1.82 -2.21 18.41
C GLU A 25 3.22 -1.62 18.59
N ALA A 26 3.74 -0.93 17.57
CA ALA A 26 4.98 -0.17 17.67
C ALA A 26 4.85 1.10 18.56
N GLY A 27 3.62 1.52 18.90
CA GLY A 27 3.36 2.57 19.91
C GLY A 27 3.56 4.01 19.45
N GLY A 28 3.82 4.25 18.16
CA GLY A 28 3.91 5.60 17.58
C GLY A 28 2.54 6.24 17.33
N PRO A 29 2.46 7.57 17.14
CA PRO A 29 1.23 8.22 16.69
C PRO A 29 0.78 7.64 15.35
N LEU A 30 -0.46 7.17 15.28
CA LEU A 30 -1.01 6.50 14.09
C LEU A 30 -2.31 7.17 13.67
N THR A 31 -2.32 7.74 12.47
CA THR A 31 -3.55 8.25 11.83
C THR A 31 -4.01 7.27 10.75
N LEU A 32 -5.26 6.85 10.83
CA LEU A 32 -5.91 6.00 9.84
C LEU A 32 -6.91 6.84 9.05
N LEU A 33 -6.68 6.98 7.75
CA LEU A 33 -7.57 7.74 6.87
C LEU A 33 -8.37 6.77 5.99
N THR A 34 -9.69 6.77 6.18
CA THR A 34 -10.56 5.73 5.62
C THR A 34 -11.96 6.27 5.35
N ARG A 35 -12.72 5.55 4.52
CA ARG A 35 -14.14 5.82 4.27
C ARG A 35 -15.09 5.05 5.19
N ARG A 36 -14.56 4.06 5.91
CA ARG A 36 -15.33 3.13 6.74
C ARG A 36 -14.55 2.78 8.01
N PRO A 37 -15.24 2.58 9.15
CA PRO A 37 -14.61 2.20 10.41
C PRO A 37 -13.69 0.98 10.26
N THR A 38 -12.51 1.06 10.84
CA THR A 38 -11.56 -0.06 10.93
C THR A 38 -11.78 -0.91 12.16
N GLY A 39 -12.33 -0.31 13.23
CA GLY A 39 -12.44 -0.94 14.55
C GLY A 39 -11.10 -1.02 15.30
N LEU A 40 -10.03 -0.44 14.76
CA LEU A 40 -8.72 -0.43 15.42
C LEU A 40 -8.68 0.67 16.49
N ALA A 41 -8.69 0.27 17.76
CA ALA A 41 -8.59 1.17 18.89
C ALA A 41 -7.17 1.20 19.50
N GLY A 42 -6.80 2.33 20.09
CA GLY A 42 -5.57 2.51 20.86
C GLY A 42 -5.36 3.97 21.25
N ALA A 43 -4.63 4.21 22.34
CA ALA A 43 -4.44 5.57 22.88
C ALA A 43 -3.75 6.53 21.90
N ALA A 44 -2.89 6.02 21.02
CA ALA A 44 -2.17 6.78 19.99
C ALA A 44 -2.79 6.62 18.58
N VAL A 45 -3.94 5.95 18.46
CA VAL A 45 -4.61 5.69 17.19
C VAL A 45 -5.72 6.71 16.98
N VAL A 46 -5.64 7.42 15.86
CA VAL A 46 -6.63 8.41 15.44
C VAL A 46 -7.23 7.94 14.12
N GLU A 47 -8.50 7.55 14.16
CA GLU A 47 -9.25 7.24 12.94
C GLU A 47 -9.96 8.49 12.40
N ARG A 48 -9.85 8.72 11.10
CA ARG A 48 -10.49 9.82 10.37
C ARG A 48 -11.33 9.25 9.23
N LEU A 49 -12.65 9.33 9.42
CA LEU A 49 -13.62 9.02 8.38
C LEU A 49 -13.72 10.21 7.44
N VAL A 50 -13.39 9.99 6.16
CA VAL A 50 -13.39 11.04 5.15
C VAL A 50 -14.11 10.65 3.88
N ASP A 51 -14.61 11.65 3.18
CA ASP A 51 -15.04 11.54 1.80
C ASP A 51 -13.90 11.93 0.85
N PHE A 52 -13.36 10.94 0.14
CA PHE A 52 -12.28 11.16 -0.82
C PHE A 52 -12.73 11.91 -2.09
N SER A 53 -14.04 12.16 -2.29
CA SER A 53 -14.50 13.09 -3.32
C SER A 53 -14.19 14.55 -2.98
N ARG A 54 -13.96 14.86 -1.70
CA ARG A 54 -13.69 16.20 -1.17
C ARG A 54 -12.24 16.31 -0.66
N LEU A 55 -11.28 16.21 -1.58
CA LEU A 55 -9.86 16.10 -1.25
C LEU A 55 -9.26 17.28 -0.47
N ASP A 56 -9.88 18.45 -0.53
CA ASP A 56 -9.39 19.63 0.18
C ASP A 56 -9.68 19.53 1.69
N ASP A 57 -10.82 18.96 2.06
CA ASP A 57 -11.15 18.63 3.46
C ASP A 57 -10.18 17.55 3.95
N VAL A 58 -9.91 16.53 3.12
CA VAL A 58 -8.97 15.46 3.45
C VAL A 58 -7.55 15.98 3.73
N ALA A 59 -7.14 17.05 3.03
CA ALA A 59 -5.78 17.56 3.10
C ALA A 59 -5.38 17.98 4.52
N GLU A 60 -6.32 18.42 5.35
CA GLU A 60 -6.05 18.84 6.73
C GLU A 60 -5.50 17.70 7.60
N HIS A 61 -5.83 16.46 7.26
CA HIS A 61 -5.40 15.24 7.94
C HIS A 61 -4.10 14.63 7.38
N LEU A 62 -3.57 15.15 6.27
CA LEU A 62 -2.35 14.65 5.62
C LEU A 62 -1.09 15.19 6.30
N LYS A 63 -0.88 14.81 7.57
CA LYS A 63 0.29 15.19 8.38
C LYS A 63 0.85 13.98 9.12
N ALA A 64 2.11 13.65 8.83
CA ALA A 64 2.85 12.55 9.43
C ALA A 64 4.34 12.66 9.04
N ASP A 65 5.19 11.90 9.69
CA ASP A 65 6.57 11.67 9.21
C ASP A 65 6.54 10.67 8.03
N ASP A 66 5.73 9.62 8.17
CA ASP A 66 5.59 8.51 7.23
C ASP A 66 4.17 8.42 6.68
N LEU A 67 4.04 8.42 5.35
CA LEU A 67 2.81 8.09 4.65
C LEU A 67 2.89 6.68 4.08
N TYR A 68 1.95 5.82 4.49
CA TYR A 68 1.76 4.49 3.92
C TYR A 68 0.52 4.48 3.02
N CYS A 69 0.72 4.34 1.72
CA CYS A 69 -0.38 4.28 0.75
C CYS A 69 -0.65 2.83 0.35
N CYS A 70 -1.68 2.24 0.98
CA CYS A 70 -2.16 0.89 0.71
C CYS A 70 -3.48 0.88 -0.09
N LEU A 71 -3.77 1.98 -0.81
CA LEU A 71 -4.96 2.08 -1.66
C LEU A 71 -4.80 1.22 -2.91
N GLY A 72 -5.91 0.63 -3.33
CA GLY A 72 -6.00 -0.12 -4.57
C GLY A 72 -7.29 -0.92 -4.64
N THR A 73 -7.76 -1.12 -5.85
CA THR A 73 -8.90 -1.98 -6.16
C THR A 73 -8.51 -3.01 -7.21
N THR A 74 -9.49 -3.76 -7.69
CA THR A 74 -9.33 -4.64 -8.84
C THR A 74 -10.21 -4.11 -9.95
N LEU A 75 -9.85 -4.34 -11.22
CA LEU A 75 -10.68 -3.93 -12.35
C LEU A 75 -12.13 -4.44 -12.21
N ARG A 76 -12.29 -5.70 -11.77
CA ARG A 76 -13.60 -6.30 -11.49
C ARG A 76 -14.40 -5.53 -10.43
N LYS A 77 -13.75 -5.09 -9.35
CA LYS A 77 -14.40 -4.34 -8.26
C LYS A 77 -14.66 -2.88 -8.62
N ALA A 78 -13.80 -2.30 -9.46
CA ALA A 78 -13.99 -0.96 -10.01
C ALA A 78 -15.17 -0.91 -11.00
N GLY A 79 -15.39 -2.00 -11.75
CA GLY A 79 -16.45 -2.12 -12.74
C GLY A 79 -16.09 -1.54 -14.12
N SER A 80 -15.19 -0.55 -14.19
CA SER A 80 -14.70 0.00 -15.46
C SER A 80 -13.22 0.39 -15.42
N PRO A 81 -12.55 0.54 -16.58
CA PRO A 81 -11.19 1.07 -16.68
C PRO A 81 -11.02 2.45 -16.04
N GLU A 82 -11.99 3.34 -16.22
CA GLU A 82 -11.98 4.73 -15.72
C GLU A 82 -12.10 4.72 -14.19
N ALA A 83 -13.03 3.94 -13.65
CA ALA A 83 -13.18 3.76 -12.21
C ALA A 83 -11.94 3.12 -11.59
N PHE A 84 -11.27 2.20 -12.31
CA PHE A 84 -10.02 1.61 -11.86
C PHE A 84 -8.90 2.66 -11.82
N ARG A 85 -8.73 3.47 -12.87
CA ARG A 85 -7.76 4.59 -12.88
C ARG A 85 -8.01 5.59 -11.76
N ALA A 86 -9.27 5.97 -11.54
CA ALA A 86 -9.64 6.90 -10.48
C ALA A 86 -9.17 6.42 -9.08
N VAL A 87 -9.26 5.11 -8.81
CA VAL A 87 -8.94 4.52 -7.50
C VAL A 87 -7.47 4.10 -7.38
N ASP A 88 -6.85 3.60 -8.45
CA ASP A 88 -5.50 3.03 -8.43
C ASP A 88 -4.40 3.97 -8.94
N LEU A 89 -4.76 5.14 -9.50
CA LEU A 89 -3.83 6.17 -9.95
C LEU A 89 -4.22 7.55 -9.41
N ASP A 90 -5.37 8.08 -9.80
CA ASP A 90 -5.69 9.51 -9.61
C ASP A 90 -5.81 9.86 -8.12
N LEU A 91 -6.58 9.07 -7.36
CA LEU A 91 -6.76 9.28 -5.93
C LEU A 91 -5.45 9.10 -5.14
N PRO A 92 -4.69 7.98 -5.27
CA PRO A 92 -3.41 7.83 -4.61
C PRO A 92 -2.42 8.95 -4.94
N LEU A 93 -2.30 9.33 -6.22
CA LEU A 93 -1.40 10.40 -6.64
C LEU A 93 -1.80 11.73 -6.01
N ALA A 94 -3.08 12.09 -6.05
CA ALA A 94 -3.58 13.33 -5.49
C ALA A 94 -3.36 13.44 -3.97
N LEU A 95 -3.51 12.33 -3.23
CA LEU A 95 -3.24 12.27 -1.80
C LEU A 95 -1.73 12.35 -1.49
N CYS A 96 -0.90 11.61 -2.24
CA CYS A 96 0.55 11.64 -2.06
C CYS A 96 1.12 13.04 -2.35
N ALA A 97 0.66 13.69 -3.43
CA ALA A 97 1.08 15.04 -3.79
C ALA A 97 0.71 16.06 -2.71
N ARG A 98 -0.51 16.00 -2.17
CA ARG A 98 -0.95 16.87 -1.07
C ARG A 98 -0.17 16.60 0.23
N ALA A 99 0.12 15.33 0.54
CA ALA A 99 0.93 14.97 1.70
C ALA A 99 2.36 15.51 1.59
N ALA A 100 3.00 15.35 0.42
CA ALA A 100 4.32 15.92 0.15
C ALA A 100 4.32 17.45 0.30
N ALA A 101 3.31 18.13 -0.25
CA ALA A 101 3.14 19.58 -0.13
C ALA A 101 2.95 20.06 1.33
N ARG A 102 2.55 19.17 2.24
CA ARG A 102 2.38 19.44 3.68
C ARG A 102 3.58 19.00 4.53
N GLY A 103 4.69 18.63 3.88
CA GLY A 103 5.95 18.31 4.56
C GLY A 103 6.07 16.87 5.05
N VAL A 104 5.21 15.95 4.60
CA VAL A 104 5.44 14.52 4.85
C VAL A 104 6.74 14.11 4.18
N SER A 105 7.63 13.46 4.95
CA SER A 105 9.01 13.24 4.55
C SER A 105 9.19 11.96 3.73
N ARG A 106 8.49 10.87 4.13
CA ARG A 106 8.68 9.54 3.52
C ARG A 106 7.37 8.95 3.03
N LEU A 107 7.41 8.34 1.86
CA LEU A 107 6.30 7.60 1.26
C LEU A 107 6.62 6.11 1.17
N PHE A 108 5.69 5.28 1.61
CA PHE A 108 5.68 3.83 1.45
C PHE A 108 4.44 3.44 0.64
N LEU A 109 4.62 3.23 -0.66
CA LEU A 109 3.56 2.93 -1.62
C LEU A 109 3.49 1.42 -1.87
N VAL A 110 2.28 0.84 -1.82
CA VAL A 110 2.03 -0.54 -2.22
C VAL A 110 1.44 -0.58 -3.63
N THR A 111 2.19 -1.18 -4.56
CA THR A 111 1.75 -1.44 -5.94
C THR A 111 1.62 -2.96 -6.17
N SER A 112 2.27 -3.49 -7.20
CA SER A 112 2.21 -4.90 -7.59
C SER A 112 3.40 -5.26 -8.46
N SER A 113 3.81 -6.52 -8.43
CA SER A 113 4.77 -7.06 -9.38
C SER A 113 4.29 -6.87 -10.83
N GLY A 114 5.22 -6.52 -11.72
CA GLY A 114 4.92 -6.23 -13.12
C GLY A 114 4.22 -4.89 -13.37
N ALA A 115 4.30 -3.93 -12.43
CA ALA A 115 3.97 -2.54 -12.69
C ALA A 115 4.94 -1.95 -13.72
N ASP A 116 4.38 -1.36 -14.79
CA ASP A 116 5.12 -0.84 -15.93
C ASP A 116 4.22 0.11 -16.73
N ALA A 117 4.57 1.41 -16.78
CA ALA A 117 3.78 2.44 -17.48
C ALA A 117 3.71 2.20 -19.00
N GLY A 118 4.65 1.45 -19.57
CA GLY A 118 4.64 1.03 -20.98
C GLY A 118 3.77 -0.19 -21.27
N SER A 119 3.17 -0.82 -20.25
CA SER A 119 2.46 -2.08 -20.42
C SER A 119 1.19 -1.95 -21.28
N ARG A 120 0.94 -2.96 -22.13
CA ARG A 120 -0.33 -3.10 -22.86
C ARG A 120 -1.49 -3.47 -21.92
N PHE A 121 -1.19 -4.09 -20.78
CA PHE A 121 -2.19 -4.49 -19.79
C PHE A 121 -2.54 -3.32 -18.87
N LEU A 122 -3.83 -2.95 -18.81
CA LEU A 122 -4.31 -1.80 -18.04
C LEU A 122 -3.85 -1.83 -16.57
N TYR A 123 -3.93 -2.98 -15.90
CA TYR A 123 -3.55 -3.12 -14.50
C TYR A 123 -2.08 -2.72 -14.25
N SER A 124 -1.16 -3.37 -14.98
CA SER A 124 0.28 -3.08 -14.92
C SER A 124 0.61 -1.66 -15.32
N ARG A 125 -0.06 -1.14 -16.35
CA ARG A 125 0.11 0.24 -16.84
C ARG A 125 -0.25 1.27 -15.79
N VAL A 126 -1.45 1.19 -15.21
CA VAL A 126 -1.92 2.14 -14.18
C VAL A 126 -1.02 2.12 -12.96
N LYS A 127 -0.55 0.93 -12.53
CA LYS A 127 0.38 0.82 -11.41
C LYS A 127 1.74 1.44 -11.72
N GLY A 128 2.30 1.21 -12.91
CA GLY A 128 3.56 1.83 -13.32
C GLY A 128 3.46 3.35 -13.50
N GLU A 129 2.37 3.84 -14.09
CA GLU A 129 2.09 5.27 -14.19
C GLU A 129 2.05 5.95 -12.82
N LEU A 130 1.45 5.29 -11.81
CA LEU A 130 1.44 5.79 -10.44
C LEU A 130 2.86 5.86 -9.86
N GLU A 131 3.65 4.80 -10.03
CA GLU A 131 5.04 4.74 -9.54
C GLU A 131 5.89 5.87 -10.13
N GLU A 132 5.83 6.07 -11.45
CA GLU A 132 6.55 7.15 -12.13
C GLU A 132 6.10 8.54 -11.65
N ALA A 133 4.80 8.72 -11.38
CA ALA A 133 4.28 9.99 -10.91
C ALA A 133 4.70 10.29 -9.47
N VAL A 134 4.61 9.31 -8.56
CA VAL A 134 4.97 9.53 -7.15
C VAL A 134 6.49 9.65 -6.94
N ALA A 135 7.29 9.00 -7.79
CA ALA A 135 8.76 9.11 -7.74
C ALA A 135 9.27 10.53 -8.03
N LYS A 136 8.44 11.37 -8.66
CA LYS A 136 8.73 12.79 -8.96
C LYS A 136 8.28 13.75 -7.86
N LEU A 137 7.56 13.26 -6.85
CA LEU A 137 7.09 14.10 -5.74
C LEU A 137 8.25 14.40 -4.77
N PRO A 138 8.21 15.54 -4.06
CA PRO A 138 9.33 16.01 -3.23
C PRO A 138 9.43 15.31 -1.87
N PHE A 139 9.26 13.98 -1.83
CA PHE A 139 9.57 13.19 -0.65
C PHE A 139 11.09 13.03 -0.50
N LYS A 140 11.57 12.98 0.74
CA LYS A 140 12.96 12.63 1.04
C LYS A 140 13.26 11.17 0.67
N ALA A 141 12.28 10.28 0.88
CA ALA A 141 12.37 8.87 0.52
C ALA A 141 11.04 8.35 -0.02
N VAL A 142 11.10 7.56 -1.09
CA VAL A 142 9.95 6.86 -1.67
C VAL A 142 10.28 5.37 -1.76
N HIS A 143 9.61 4.56 -0.96
CA HIS A 143 9.69 3.10 -1.02
C HIS A 143 8.46 2.56 -1.75
N ILE A 144 8.68 1.88 -2.86
CA ILE A 144 7.63 1.29 -3.70
C ILE A 144 7.69 -0.23 -3.53
N ALA A 145 6.72 -0.78 -2.82
CA ALA A 145 6.58 -2.23 -2.63
C ALA A 145 5.77 -2.84 -3.77
N ARG A 146 6.39 -3.77 -4.51
CA ARG A 146 5.80 -4.53 -5.62
C ARG A 146 5.56 -5.98 -5.22
N PRO A 147 4.57 -6.26 -4.35
CA PRO A 147 4.27 -7.63 -3.97
C PRO A 147 3.74 -8.42 -5.16
N SER A 148 4.01 -9.73 -5.16
CA SER A 148 3.35 -10.69 -6.03
C SER A 148 1.88 -10.92 -5.60
N LEU A 149 1.31 -12.07 -5.95
CA LEU A 149 -0.04 -12.44 -5.51
C LEU A 149 -0.16 -12.42 -3.97
N LEU A 150 -0.93 -11.45 -3.47
CA LEU A 150 -1.21 -11.31 -2.04
C LEU A 150 -2.14 -12.42 -1.53
N LEU A 151 -1.65 -13.17 -0.53
CA LEU A 151 -2.44 -14.15 0.23
C LEU A 151 -3.00 -13.52 1.51
N GLY A 152 -4.23 -13.88 1.86
CA GLY A 152 -4.86 -13.59 3.15
C GLY A 152 -6.39 -13.59 3.06
N GLU A 153 -7.05 -13.66 4.21
CA GLU A 153 -8.51 -13.69 4.29
C GLU A 153 -9.11 -12.33 3.90
N ARG A 154 -9.57 -12.23 2.64
CA ARG A 154 -10.63 -11.28 2.26
C ARG A 154 -11.95 -12.04 2.33
N GLY A 155 -13.00 -11.45 2.90
CA GLY A 155 -14.38 -11.95 2.76
C GLY A 155 -14.92 -11.96 1.31
N GLU A 156 -14.07 -11.74 0.30
CA GLU A 156 -14.38 -11.81 -1.12
C GLU A 156 -13.31 -12.68 -1.79
N SER A 157 -13.69 -13.92 -2.10
CA SER A 157 -12.90 -14.84 -2.92
C SER A 157 -12.64 -14.22 -4.30
N ARG A 158 -11.39 -14.27 -4.74
CA ARG A 158 -11.09 -14.06 -6.17
C ARG A 158 -11.48 -15.38 -6.86
N PRO A 159 -12.38 -15.41 -7.86
CA PRO A 159 -12.76 -16.65 -8.54
C PRO A 159 -11.63 -17.25 -9.41
N ALA A 160 -10.50 -16.55 -9.55
CA ALA A 160 -9.27 -17.15 -10.06
C ALA A 160 -8.52 -18.00 -9.01
N GLU A 161 -8.94 -17.96 -7.73
CA GLU A 161 -8.23 -18.62 -6.62
C GLU A 161 -8.74 -20.02 -6.26
N GLY A 162 -9.90 -20.47 -6.75
CA GLY A 162 -10.41 -21.79 -6.35
C GLY A 162 -9.51 -22.96 -6.80
N LEU A 163 -9.02 -22.91 -8.04
CA LEU A 163 -8.14 -23.95 -8.59
C LEU A 163 -6.66 -23.67 -8.32
N ALA A 164 -6.29 -22.40 -8.25
CA ALA A 164 -4.91 -21.95 -8.03
C ALA A 164 -4.46 -22.17 -6.57
N GLN A 165 -5.31 -21.92 -5.57
CA GLN A 165 -4.93 -22.10 -4.15
C GLN A 165 -4.69 -23.57 -3.77
N ALA A 166 -5.29 -24.53 -4.46
CA ALA A 166 -5.06 -25.96 -4.23
C ALA A 166 -3.77 -26.48 -4.89
N VAL A 167 -3.39 -25.91 -6.05
CA VAL A 167 -2.27 -26.43 -6.88
C VAL A 167 -0.97 -25.64 -6.66
N LEU A 168 -1.03 -24.33 -6.38
CA LEU A 168 0.17 -23.49 -6.20
C LEU A 168 1.09 -23.90 -5.05
N PRO A 169 0.64 -24.41 -3.88
CA PRO A 169 1.55 -24.84 -2.83
C PRO A 169 2.49 -25.96 -3.30
N PHE A 170 1.99 -26.86 -4.16
CA PHE A 170 2.75 -27.96 -4.74
C PHE A 170 3.72 -27.53 -5.86
N LEU A 171 3.39 -26.44 -6.59
CA LEU A 171 4.24 -25.89 -7.65
C LEU A 171 5.18 -24.75 -7.18
N SER A 172 5.01 -24.28 -5.94
CA SER A 172 5.81 -23.23 -5.31
C SER A 172 7.34 -23.38 -5.48
N PRO A 173 7.96 -24.57 -5.35
CA PRO A 173 9.41 -24.71 -5.57
C PRO A 173 9.86 -24.41 -7.01
N LEU A 174 8.97 -24.55 -8.00
CA LEU A 174 9.26 -24.31 -9.43
C LEU A 174 8.98 -22.86 -9.87
N ILE A 175 8.24 -22.08 -9.07
CA ILE A 175 7.93 -20.68 -9.37
C ILE A 175 9.11 -19.81 -8.94
N PRO A 176 9.67 -18.94 -9.81
CA PRO A 176 10.71 -18.00 -9.42
C PRO A 176 10.28 -17.15 -8.22
N ALA A 177 11.18 -16.90 -7.27
CA ALA A 177 10.87 -16.29 -5.99
C ALA A 177 10.06 -14.99 -6.10
N ARG A 178 10.38 -14.13 -7.08
CA ARG A 178 9.67 -12.88 -7.39
C ARG A 178 8.19 -13.01 -7.77
N TYR A 179 7.73 -14.21 -8.15
CA TYR A 179 6.34 -14.49 -8.52
C TYR A 179 5.61 -15.38 -7.51
N ARG A 180 6.30 -15.88 -6.48
CA ARG A 180 5.67 -16.71 -5.45
C ARG A 180 4.69 -15.88 -4.65
N PRO A 181 3.47 -16.38 -4.35
CA PRO A 181 2.51 -15.64 -3.54
C PRO A 181 3.10 -15.20 -2.19
N ILE A 182 2.77 -14.00 -1.75
CA ILE A 182 3.27 -13.40 -0.51
C ILE A 182 2.10 -13.04 0.41
N ARG A 183 2.24 -13.30 1.72
CA ARG A 183 1.19 -12.94 2.68
C ARG A 183 1.13 -11.42 2.85
N ALA A 184 -0.08 -10.87 2.96
CA ALA A 184 -0.24 -9.44 3.23
C ALA A 184 0.43 -8.98 4.54
N THR A 185 0.46 -9.85 5.55
CA THR A 185 1.20 -9.62 6.81
C THR A 185 2.70 -9.53 6.60
N THR A 186 3.29 -10.34 5.71
CA THR A 186 4.71 -10.28 5.34
C THR A 186 5.03 -8.94 4.68
N VAL A 187 4.21 -8.49 3.73
CA VAL A 187 4.38 -7.15 3.11
C VAL A 187 4.28 -6.05 4.17
N ALA A 188 3.31 -6.12 5.06
CA ALA A 188 3.16 -5.13 6.14
C ALA A 188 4.38 -5.09 7.08
N LYS A 189 4.92 -6.26 7.48
CA LYS A 189 6.16 -6.35 8.26
C LYS A 189 7.34 -5.72 7.51
N ALA A 190 7.47 -5.99 6.21
CA ALA A 190 8.53 -5.42 5.38
C ALA A 190 8.44 -3.88 5.34
N LEU A 191 7.24 -3.30 5.21
CA LEU A 191 7.06 -1.84 5.27
C LEU A 191 7.49 -1.26 6.63
N VAL A 192 7.17 -1.93 7.73
CA VAL A 192 7.63 -1.54 9.09
C VAL A 192 9.14 -1.69 9.24
N ALA A 193 9.77 -2.68 8.59
CA ALA A 193 11.22 -2.82 8.58
C ALA A 193 11.88 -1.68 7.78
N LEU A 194 11.35 -1.38 6.60
CA LEU A 194 11.82 -0.28 5.75
C LEU A 194 11.70 1.08 6.45
N SER A 195 10.67 1.32 7.25
CA SER A 195 10.51 2.60 7.97
C SER A 195 11.54 2.84 9.06
N LYS A 196 12.28 1.81 9.47
CA LYS A 196 13.43 1.92 10.40
C LYS A 196 14.74 2.26 9.68
N THR A 197 14.75 2.23 8.35
CA THR A 197 15.92 2.63 7.55
C THR A 197 15.94 4.14 7.32
N SER A 198 17.10 4.68 6.97
CA SER A 198 17.31 6.12 6.71
C SER A 198 17.70 6.41 5.26
N GLU A 199 17.39 5.50 4.35
CA GLU A 199 17.72 5.64 2.93
C GLU A 199 16.91 6.78 2.30
N ALA A 200 17.59 7.65 1.56
CA ALA A 200 16.94 8.72 0.78
C ALA A 200 16.81 8.29 -0.69
N GLY A 201 15.94 8.97 -1.44
CA GLY A 201 15.70 8.67 -2.86
C GLY A 201 14.56 7.67 -3.09
N VAL A 202 14.51 7.11 -4.30
CA VAL A 202 13.43 6.22 -4.75
C VAL A 202 13.91 4.79 -4.78
N HIS A 203 13.20 3.89 -4.09
CA HIS A 203 13.56 2.50 -3.88
C HIS A 203 12.43 1.57 -4.28
N PHE A 204 12.72 0.62 -5.16
CA PHE A 204 11.76 -0.40 -5.59
C PHE A 204 12.06 -1.72 -4.89
N HIS A 205 11.03 -2.30 -4.26
CA HIS A 205 11.13 -3.52 -3.47
C HIS A 205 10.27 -4.60 -4.12
N GLU A 206 10.91 -5.49 -4.87
CA GLU A 206 10.25 -6.63 -5.50
C GLU A 206 9.81 -7.67 -4.45
N SER A 207 8.94 -8.60 -4.86
CA SER A 207 8.27 -9.51 -3.93
C SER A 207 9.19 -10.41 -3.10
N ASP A 208 10.35 -10.79 -3.62
CA ASP A 208 11.34 -11.60 -2.91
C ASP A 208 12.07 -10.78 -1.84
N ALA A 209 12.48 -9.55 -2.16
CA ALA A 209 13.04 -8.61 -1.19
C ALA A 209 12.05 -8.32 -0.05
N LEU A 210 10.76 -8.12 -0.38
CA LEU A 210 9.69 -7.97 0.61
C LEU A 210 9.52 -9.21 1.47
N ALA A 211 9.66 -10.41 0.89
CA ALA A 211 9.58 -11.66 1.66
C ALA A 211 10.74 -11.80 2.64
N SER A 212 11.96 -11.41 2.26
CA SER A 212 13.14 -11.41 3.14
C SER A 212 13.04 -10.39 4.26
N LEU A 213 12.58 -9.17 3.96
CA LEU A 213 12.39 -8.10 4.95
C LEU A 213 11.25 -8.38 5.93
N GLY A 214 10.22 -9.10 5.47
CA GLY A 214 9.00 -9.37 6.21
C GLY A 214 8.94 -10.75 6.88
N ALA A 215 10.05 -11.49 6.90
CA ALA A 215 10.13 -12.81 7.54
C ALA A 215 9.75 -12.74 9.03
#